data_AF-A0ABC8LLB3-F1
#
_entry.id   AF-A0ABC8LLB3-F1
#
_cell.length_a   1.000
_cell.length_b   1.000
_cell.length_c   1.000
_cell.angle_alpha   90.00
_cell.angle_beta   90.00
_cell.angle_gamma   90.00
#
_symmetry.space_group_name_H-M   'P 1'
#
loop_
_entity.id
_entity.type
_entity.pdbx_description
1 polymer ?
#
loop_
_entity_poly.entity_id
_entity_poly.type
_entity_poly.pdbx_seq_one_letter_code
_entity_poly.pdbx_strand_id
1 'polypeptide(L)'
;MKGLYYGTRESVGLAEEMVKRKLVGRSELRFFYGYCGWEKEQLKAEILRGHWTVAACSSSVVELGSGDQSHGLWDEVLGLIGPQTGYVI
;
A
#
# COMPACT_ATOMS: atom_id res chain seq x y z
N MET A 1 10.94 2.57 0.85
CA MET A 1 10.48 3.97 1.01
C MET A 1 10.86 4.40 2.42
N LYS A 2 11.49 5.56 2.61
CA LYS A 2 11.90 6.01 3.96
C LYS A 2 10.64 6.15 4.84
N GLY A 3 10.66 5.56 6.04
CA GLY A 3 9.52 5.61 6.97
C GLY A 3 8.54 4.44 6.85
N LEU A 4 8.54 3.68 5.75
CA LEU A 4 7.69 2.50 5.58
C LEU A 4 8.51 1.22 5.74
N TYR A 5 8.07 0.37 6.67
CA TYR A 5 8.71 -0.91 6.98
C TYR A 5 7.67 -2.02 6.88
N TYR A 6 8.10 -3.21 6.46
CA TYR A 6 7.25 -4.40 6.45
C TYR A 6 7.95 -5.52 7.23
N GLY A 7 7.13 -6.41 7.77
CA GLY A 7 7.57 -7.63 8.44
C GLY A 7 6.66 -8.79 8.05
N THR A 8 7.08 -9.98 8.41
CA THR A 8 6.28 -11.19 8.22
C THR A 8 5.59 -11.58 9.54
N ARG A 9 4.87 -12.70 9.55
CA ARG A 9 4.21 -13.22 10.74
C ARG A 9 5.20 -13.39 11.91
N GLU A 10 6.44 -13.76 11.61
CA GLU A 10 7.52 -13.96 12.58
C GLU A 10 7.93 -12.66 13.29
N SER A 11 7.66 -11.50 12.68
CA SER A 11 7.99 -10.18 13.23
C SER A 11 6.91 -9.62 14.16
N VAL A 12 5.75 -10.28 14.32
CA VAL A 12 4.63 -9.76 15.11
C VAL A 12 5.01 -9.52 16.57
N GLY A 13 5.81 -10.40 17.18
CA GLY A 13 6.30 -10.20 18.55
C GLY A 13 7.20 -8.96 18.70
N LEU A 14 7.98 -8.62 17.66
CA LEU A 14 8.79 -7.39 17.66
C LEU A 14 7.89 -6.15 17.58
N ALA A 15 6.87 -6.17 16.72
CA ALA A 15 5.90 -5.08 16.61
C ALA A 15 5.15 -4.86 17.93
N GLU A 16 4.76 -5.94 18.62
CA GLU A 16 4.15 -5.88 19.95
C GLU A 16 5.08 -5.21 20.98
N GLU A 17 6.36 -5.60 21.01
CA GLU A 17 7.33 -5.03 21.94
C GLU A 17 7.60 -3.55 21.66
N MET A 18 7.63 -3.14 20.39
CA MET A 18 7.76 -1.73 20.00
C MET A 18 6.58 -0.88 20.50
N VAL A 19 5.35 -1.41 20.45
CA VAL A 19 4.17 -0.75 21.01
C VAL A 19 4.25 -0.66 22.54
N LYS A 20 4.64 -1.75 23.21
CA LYS A 20 4.80 -1.77 24.69
C LYS A 20 5.82 -0.75 25.18
N ARG A 21 6.93 -0.60 24.43
CA ARG A 21 7.99 0.38 24.70
C ARG A 21 7.68 1.80 24.22
N LYS A 22 6.50 2.04 23.65
CA LYS A 22 6.07 3.33 23.10
C LYS A 22 6.99 3.86 21.99
N LEU A 23 7.61 2.97 21.23
CA LEU A 23 8.42 3.32 20.06
C LEU A 23 7.55 3.59 18.83
N VAL A 24 6.39 2.95 18.76
CA VAL A 24 5.35 3.17 17.73
C VAL A 24 3.97 3.09 18.37
N GLY A 25 3.02 3.83 17.83
CA GLY A 25 1.60 3.76 18.15
C GLY A 25 0.90 2.60 17.46
N ARG A 26 -0.22 2.14 18.04
CA ARG A 26 -1.04 1.07 17.45
C ARG A 26 -1.59 1.45 16.07
N SER A 27 -1.88 2.73 15.84
CA SER A 27 -2.37 3.28 14.57
C SER A 27 -1.30 3.31 13.47
N GLU A 28 -0.03 3.16 13.82
CA GLU A 28 1.10 3.13 12.88
C GLU A 28 1.41 1.72 12.38
N LEU A 29 0.65 0.71 12.83
CA LEU A 29 0.79 -0.68 12.41
C LEU A 29 -0.46 -1.15 11.64
N ARG A 30 -0.23 -1.77 10.49
CA ARG A 30 -1.27 -2.44 9.70
C ARG A 30 -0.91 -3.91 9.51
N PHE A 31 -1.90 -4.76 9.70
CA PHE A 31 -1.77 -6.20 9.49
C PHE A 31 -2.60 -6.61 8.29
N PHE A 32 -1.97 -7.35 7.38
CA PHE A 32 -2.62 -7.91 6.20
C PHE A 32 -2.48 -9.42 6.23
N TYR A 33 -3.52 -10.13 5.76
CA TYR A 33 -3.49 -11.58 5.64
C TYR A 33 -3.24 -11.98 4.19
N GLY A 34 -2.01 -12.37 3.90
CA GLY A 34 -1.56 -12.68 2.54
C GLY A 34 -1.08 -11.46 1.76
N TYR A 35 -0.66 -11.71 0.52
CA TYR A 35 -0.21 -10.69 -0.42
C TYR A 35 -0.57 -11.11 -1.85
N CYS A 36 -0.68 -10.13 -2.74
CA CYS A 36 -0.75 -10.40 -4.17
C CYS A 36 0.66 -10.65 -4.71
N GLY A 37 0.86 -11.77 -5.39
CA GLY A 37 2.11 -12.13 -6.04
C GLY A 37 1.91 -12.24 -7.54
N TRP A 38 2.97 -11.95 -8.28
CA TRP A 38 3.03 -12.14 -9.72
C TRP A 38 4.16 -13.11 -10.04
N GLU A 39 3.92 -13.96 -11.05
CA GLU A 39 4.98 -14.76 -11.65
C GLU A 39 5.99 -13.87 -12.39
N LYS A 40 7.13 -14.46 -12.74
CA LYS A 40 8.18 -13.76 -13.49
C LYS A 40 7.61 -13.12 -14.77
N GLU A 41 7.90 -11.83 -14.98
CA GLU A 41 7.40 -10.98 -16.08
C GLU A 41 5.87 -10.76 -16.15
N GLN A 42 5.05 -11.41 -15.32
CA GLN A 42 3.58 -11.33 -15.41
C GLN A 42 3.09 -9.89 -15.20
N LEU A 43 3.48 -9.23 -14.11
CA LEU A 43 3.05 -7.86 -13.80
C LEU A 43 3.42 -6.89 -14.93
N LYS A 44 4.63 -7.02 -15.49
CA LYS A 44 5.09 -6.19 -16.60
C LYS A 44 4.23 -6.39 -17.84
N ALA A 45 3.91 -7.64 -18.18
CA ALA A 45 3.04 -7.94 -19.32
C ALA A 45 1.61 -7.39 -19.11
N GLU A 46 1.08 -7.47 -17.90
CA GLU A 46 -0.24 -6.94 -17.56
C GLU A 46 -0.28 -5.41 -17.62
N ILE A 47 0.76 -4.71 -17.17
CA ILE A 47 0.90 -3.25 -17.33
C ILE A 47 0.91 -2.87 -18.82
N LEU A 48 1.71 -3.57 -19.64
CA LEU A 48 1.78 -3.31 -21.09
C LEU A 48 0.47 -3.57 -21.82
N ARG A 49 -0.36 -4.49 -21.31
CA ARG A 49 -1.72 -4.77 -21.82
C ARG A 49 -2.77 -3.80 -21.30
N GLY A 50 -2.39 -2.84 -20.46
CA GLY A 50 -3.32 -1.87 -19.87
C GLY A 50 -4.20 -2.43 -18.76
N HIS A 51 -3.88 -3.61 -18.21
CA HIS A 51 -4.63 -4.18 -17.08
C HIS A 51 -4.33 -3.45 -15.77
N TRP A 52 -3.13 -2.89 -15.64
CA TRP A 52 -2.71 -2.12 -14.46
C TRP A 52 -2.20 -0.74 -14.86
N THR A 53 -2.66 0.28 -14.14
CA THR A 53 -2.08 1.62 -14.17
C THR A 53 -1.05 1.75 -13.06
N VAL A 54 0.17 2.18 -13.40
CA VAL A 54 1.23 2.45 -12.42
C VAL A 54 1.22 3.94 -12.06
N ALA A 55 1.20 4.25 -10.77
CA ALA A 55 1.27 5.60 -10.24
C ALA A 55 2.43 5.74 -9.26
N ALA A 56 3.01 6.95 -9.18
CA ALA A 56 3.97 7.27 -8.13
C ALA A 56 3.27 7.27 -6.77
N CYS A 57 3.96 6.82 -5.72
CA CYS A 57 3.38 6.65 -4.39
C CYS A 57 4.34 7.18 -3.32
N SER A 58 3.80 7.67 -2.20
CA SER A 58 4.52 8.16 -1.02
C SER A 58 4.01 7.46 0.24
N SER A 59 4.71 7.60 1.37
CA SER A 59 4.31 6.94 2.62
C SER A 59 2.96 7.45 3.07
N SER A 60 2.70 8.75 2.92
CA SER A 60 1.39 9.35 3.18
C SER A 60 0.29 8.68 2.36
N VAL A 61 0.53 8.32 1.09
CA VAL A 61 -0.46 7.65 0.24
C VAL A 61 -0.73 6.20 0.70
N VAL A 62 0.30 5.50 1.20
CA VAL A 62 0.16 4.13 1.74
C VAL A 62 -0.42 4.12 3.16
N GLU A 63 -0.13 5.17 3.94
CA GLU A 63 -0.57 5.36 5.33
C GLU A 63 -2.04 5.82 5.44
N LEU A 64 -2.69 6.18 4.33
CA LEU A 64 -4.03 6.74 4.29
C LEU A 64 -5.11 5.86 4.92
N GLY A 65 -5.68 6.42 5.98
CA GLY A 65 -6.61 5.79 6.89
C GLY A 65 -6.04 5.80 8.31
N SER A 66 -5.80 7.00 8.85
CA SER A 66 -6.11 7.27 10.26
C SER A 66 -7.39 6.50 10.59
N GLY A 67 -7.32 5.65 11.61
CA GLY A 67 -8.24 4.54 11.82
C GLY A 67 -9.69 4.83 11.42
N ASP A 68 -10.26 3.84 10.70
CA ASP A 68 -11.70 3.66 10.44
C ASP A 68 -12.25 3.96 9.02
N GLN A 69 -11.43 4.30 8.02
CA GLN A 69 -11.94 4.53 6.65
C GLN A 69 -11.17 3.76 5.58
N SER A 70 -11.64 2.53 5.26
CA SER A 70 -11.35 1.88 3.96
C SER A 70 -12.18 2.47 2.81
N HIS A 71 -13.20 3.26 3.14
CA HIS A 71 -14.02 4.00 2.21
C HIS A 71 -13.27 5.25 1.73
N GLY A 72 -13.14 5.44 0.41
CA GLY A 72 -12.54 6.65 -0.19
C GLY A 72 -11.08 6.56 -0.63
N LEU A 73 -10.35 5.47 -0.31
CA LEU A 73 -8.96 5.30 -0.75
C LEU A 73 -8.83 5.39 -2.29
N TRP A 74 -9.72 4.72 -3.00
CA TRP A 74 -9.70 4.73 -4.47
C TRP A 74 -10.04 6.10 -5.04
N ASP A 75 -10.95 6.85 -4.43
CA ASP A 75 -11.29 8.20 -4.86
C ASP A 75 -10.08 9.14 -4.70
N GLU A 76 -9.35 9.03 -3.60
CA GLU A 76 -8.13 9.80 -3.37
C GLU A 76 -7.01 9.41 -4.34
N VAL A 77 -6.75 8.11 -4.52
CA VAL A 77 -5.72 7.63 -5.44
C VAL A 77 -6.04 8.05 -6.88
N LEU A 78 -7.29 7.90 -7.32
CA LEU A 78 -7.72 8.35 -8.65
C LEU A 78 -7.63 9.87 -8.79
N GLY A 79 -7.98 10.63 -7.74
CA GLY A 79 -7.80 12.08 -7.70
C GLY A 79 -6.34 12.50 -7.84
N LEU A 80 -5.40 11.77 -7.21
CA LEU A 80 -3.96 12.03 -7.28
C LEU A 80 -3.35 11.64 -8.62
N ILE A 81 -3.82 10.57 -9.26
CA ILE A 81 -3.40 10.20 -10.62
C ILE A 81 -3.86 11.26 -11.63
N GLY A 82 -4.99 11.92 -11.35
CA GLY A 82 -5.58 12.93 -12.22
C GLY A 82 -6.26 12.33 -13.46
N PRO A 83 -6.75 13.17 -14.38
CA PRO A 83 -7.38 12.70 -15.61
C PRO A 83 -6.38 11.85 -16.41
N GLN A 84 -6.76 10.61 -16.73
CA GLN A 84 -5.98 9.77 -17.61
C GLN A 84 -6.02 10.37 -19.03
N THR A 85 -4.94 11.01 -19.47
CA THR A 85 -4.85 11.63 -20.80
C THR A 85 -4.52 10.64 -21.92
N GLY A 86 -4.57 9.33 -21.65
CA GLY A 86 -4.37 8.26 -22.63
C GLY A 86 -5.67 7.52 -22.90
N TYR A 87 -6.14 7.56 -24.15
CA TYR A 87 -7.24 6.75 -24.66
C TYR A 87 -7.04 5.26 -24.33
N VAL A 88 -8.07 4.64 -23.75
CA VAL A 88 -8.27 3.18 -23.81
C VAL A 88 -9.39 2.96 -24.83
N ILE A 89 -9.03 2.40 -25.98
CA ILE A 89 -9.95 1.87 -26.99
C ILE A 89 -10.18 0.39 -26.70
#